data_AF-A0A8T4ZTE8-F1
#
_entry.id   AF-A0A8T4ZTE8-F1
#
_cell.length_a   1.000
_cell.length_b   1.000
_cell.length_c   1.000
_cell.angle_alpha   90.00
_cell.angle_beta   90.00
_cell.angle_gamma   90.00
#
_symmetry.space_group_name_H-M   'P 1'
#
loop_
_entity.id
_entity.type
_entity.pdbx_description
1 polymer ?
#
loop_
_entity_poly.entity_id
_entity_poly.type
_entity_poly.pdbx_seq_one_letter_code
_entity_poly.pdbx_strand_id
1 'polypeptide(L)'
;MRKIDVILLLSAMITLTATAVPVHATATSYNWVGDCVLKSETDSFLGYVSAGYQTGTTAVLKVNIYNHLTKQMNISAIKIRFDWGINYSSTEVSIDAPFPIAPSMSHVFTLSFTVPDLTTASNLVKHTFRIFVEDVNSTTGPKRQLNSNSYIDGSDFAVLSNEQTACIETKKEIDKYSGYYYFMTAKARELSIMAAGAESFGDNEYQKGNFGDAAAAYDDSLSFYQDAVTNETDVVSGFEKAFRDILNTSVGAISMAGWGYLLFGLGWVFIGIGVVIYSIKKTAKPAASSQ
;
A
#
# COMPACT_ATOMS: atom_id res chain seq x y z
N MET A 1 -23.16 -65.65 -42.59
CA MET A 1 -22.63 -66.94 -42.09
C MET A 1 -21.16 -66.97 -42.45
N ARG A 2 -20.12 -67.06 -41.59
CA ARG A 2 -19.91 -67.51 -40.21
C ARG A 2 -18.70 -66.73 -39.63
N LYS A 3 -18.80 -66.27 -38.38
CA LYS A 3 -17.97 -66.64 -37.18
C LYS A 3 -16.49 -66.23 -37.27
N ILE A 4 -16.11 -65.15 -36.57
CA ILE A 4 -15.47 -65.13 -35.23
C ILE A 4 -14.00 -65.57 -35.32
N ASP A 5 -13.10 -64.59 -35.21
CA ASP A 5 -11.83 -64.74 -34.49
C ASP A 5 -11.54 -63.43 -33.74
N VAL A 6 -11.77 -63.53 -32.44
CA VAL A 6 -11.28 -62.65 -31.37
C VAL A 6 -9.81 -63.03 -31.16
N ILE A 7 -8.86 -62.08 -31.20
CA ILE A 7 -7.60 -62.16 -30.45
C ILE A 7 -6.91 -60.77 -30.39
N LEU A 8 -6.81 -60.30 -29.16
CA LEU A 8 -5.81 -59.43 -28.53
C LEU A 8 -5.52 -58.04 -29.13
N LEU A 9 -5.96 -56.99 -28.45
CA LEU A 9 -5.15 -56.29 -27.43
C LEU A 9 -3.78 -55.81 -27.96
N LEU A 10 -3.80 -54.64 -28.62
CA LEU A 10 -2.68 -53.71 -28.51
C LEU A 10 -3.24 -52.29 -28.45
N SER A 11 -4.03 -52.05 -27.40
CA SER A 11 -4.24 -50.73 -26.85
C SER A 11 -2.87 -50.22 -26.37
N ALA A 12 -2.10 -49.63 -27.27
CA ALA A 12 -0.98 -48.77 -26.92
C ALA A 12 -1.57 -47.48 -26.31
N MET A 13 -2.11 -47.61 -25.09
CA MET A 13 -2.08 -46.52 -24.14
C MET A 13 -0.60 -46.20 -23.96
N ILE A 14 -0.11 -45.24 -24.73
CA ILE A 14 1.02 -44.43 -24.33
C ILE A 14 0.53 -43.71 -23.08
N THR A 15 0.69 -44.37 -21.93
CA THR A 15 0.78 -43.70 -20.65
C THR A 15 1.94 -42.73 -20.81
N LEU A 16 1.61 -41.47 -21.10
CA LEU A 16 2.47 -40.36 -20.70
C LEU A 16 2.60 -40.49 -19.17
N THR A 17 3.57 -41.27 -18.73
CA THR A 17 4.16 -41.10 -17.42
C THR A 17 4.86 -39.76 -17.50
N ALA A 18 4.11 -38.68 -17.25
CA ALA A 18 4.69 -37.44 -16.81
C ALA A 18 5.49 -37.81 -15.56
N THR A 19 6.79 -38.04 -15.73
CA THR A 19 7.71 -38.19 -14.61
C THR A 19 7.53 -36.92 -13.81
N ALA A 20 6.90 -37.03 -12.64
CA ALA A 20 6.79 -35.94 -11.70
C ALA A 20 8.22 -35.51 -11.39
N VAL A 21 8.66 -34.42 -12.03
CA VAL A 21 9.99 -33.89 -11.79
C VAL A 21 9.95 -33.33 -10.37
N PRO A 22 10.81 -33.80 -9.45
CA PRO A 22 10.82 -33.28 -8.10
C PRO A 22 10.94 -31.75 -8.14
N VAL A 23 9.98 -31.07 -7.51
CA VAL A 23 10.01 -29.62 -7.35
C VAL A 23 11.13 -29.32 -6.36
N HIS A 24 12.24 -28.78 -6.87
CA HIS A 24 13.47 -28.65 -6.09
C HIS A 24 13.45 -27.47 -5.13
N ALA A 25 13.01 -26.28 -5.56
CA ALA A 25 13.08 -25.06 -4.76
C ALA A 25 11.70 -24.48 -4.47
N THR A 26 11.21 -24.48 -3.22
CA THR A 26 9.87 -23.95 -2.92
C THR A 26 9.96 -22.55 -2.31
N ALA A 27 9.39 -21.57 -3.01
CA ALA A 27 9.08 -20.31 -2.37
C ALA A 27 7.99 -20.57 -1.33
N THR A 28 8.18 -20.08 -0.10
CA THR A 28 7.26 -20.34 1.02
C THR A 28 6.35 -19.17 1.34
N SER A 29 6.86 -17.96 1.16
CA SER A 29 6.10 -16.73 1.35
C SER A 29 6.73 -15.57 0.59
N TYR A 30 5.95 -14.51 0.41
CA TYR A 30 6.42 -13.25 -0.14
C TYR A 30 5.75 -12.08 0.58
N ASN A 31 6.37 -10.90 0.52
CA ASN A 31 5.84 -9.69 1.10
C ASN A 31 6.28 -8.45 0.31
N TRP A 32 5.33 -7.56 0.01
CA TRP A 32 5.61 -6.25 -0.57
C TRP A 32 6.08 -5.28 0.53
N VAL A 33 7.19 -4.60 0.29
CA VAL A 33 7.83 -3.68 1.24
C VAL A 33 8.20 -2.36 0.57
N GLY A 34 8.50 -1.34 1.36
CA GLY A 34 8.77 0.01 0.88
C GLY A 34 7.54 0.90 0.91
N ASP A 35 7.60 1.97 0.13
CA ASP A 35 6.60 3.06 0.11
C ASP A 35 5.42 2.70 -0.81
N CYS A 36 4.65 1.69 -0.41
CA CYS A 36 3.38 1.38 -1.07
C CYS A 36 2.36 2.48 -0.76
N VAL A 37 1.63 2.94 -1.77
CA VAL A 37 0.48 3.85 -1.60
C VAL A 37 -0.68 3.11 -0.90
N LEU A 38 -0.90 1.86 -1.30
CA LEU A 38 -1.87 0.93 -0.70
C LEU A 38 -1.15 -0.33 -0.22
N LYS A 39 -1.39 -0.78 1.01
CA LYS A 39 -0.77 -2.00 1.54
C LYS A 39 -1.76 -2.86 2.32
N SER A 40 -2.28 -3.90 1.67
CA SER A 40 -3.33 -4.75 2.24
C SER A 40 -4.55 -3.93 2.69
N GLU A 41 -4.93 -2.96 1.85
CA GLU A 41 -6.01 -2.00 2.08
C GLU A 41 -7.11 -2.20 1.05
N THR A 42 -8.34 -1.79 1.38
CA THR A 42 -9.47 -1.77 0.45
C THR A 42 -9.56 -0.40 -0.20
N ASP A 43 -9.41 -0.37 -1.51
CA ASP A 43 -9.67 0.79 -2.35
C ASP A 43 -11.12 0.76 -2.85
N SER A 44 -11.79 1.91 -2.90
CA SER A 44 -13.20 1.98 -3.27
C SER A 44 -13.46 1.69 -4.75
N PHE A 45 -12.44 1.82 -5.61
CA PHE A 45 -12.52 1.53 -7.04
C PHE A 45 -11.99 0.12 -7.37
N LEU A 46 -10.79 -0.24 -6.89
CA LEU A 46 -10.13 -1.52 -7.16
C LEU A 46 -10.56 -2.66 -6.22
N GLY A 47 -11.25 -2.36 -5.12
CA GLY A 47 -11.52 -3.31 -4.04
C GLY A 47 -10.26 -3.60 -3.22
N TYR A 48 -10.14 -4.82 -2.69
CA TYR A 48 -8.95 -5.20 -1.92
C TYR A 48 -7.69 -5.19 -2.79
N VAL A 49 -6.63 -4.51 -2.32
CA VAL A 49 -5.32 -4.38 -2.97
C VAL A 49 -4.24 -4.91 -2.02
N SER A 50 -3.47 -5.90 -2.49
CA SER A 50 -2.36 -6.47 -1.70
C SER A 50 -1.20 -5.50 -1.60
N ALA A 51 -0.83 -4.86 -2.72
CA ALA A 51 0.10 -3.75 -2.78
C ALA A 51 -0.21 -2.86 -4.00
N GLY A 52 -0.28 -1.54 -3.76
CA GLY A 52 -0.47 -0.53 -4.81
C GLY A 52 0.69 0.45 -4.86
N TYR A 53 1.25 0.64 -6.05
CA TYR A 53 2.38 1.55 -6.29
C TYR A 53 2.06 2.50 -7.44
N GLN A 54 2.52 3.74 -7.32
CA GLN A 54 2.42 4.74 -8.39
C GLN A 54 3.36 4.39 -9.56
N THR A 55 2.93 4.62 -10.79
CA THR A 55 3.79 4.48 -11.98
C THR A 55 5.11 5.22 -11.83
N GLY A 56 6.21 4.62 -12.31
CA GLY A 56 7.55 5.22 -12.23
C GLY A 56 8.23 5.11 -10.85
N THR A 57 7.52 4.67 -9.81
CA THR A 57 8.14 4.40 -8.50
C THR A 57 8.77 3.01 -8.44
N THR A 58 9.56 2.75 -7.38
CA THR A 58 10.20 1.44 -7.20
C THR A 58 9.33 0.53 -6.33
N ALA A 59 8.87 -0.58 -6.89
CA ALA A 59 8.24 -1.65 -6.12
C ALA A 59 9.31 -2.59 -5.57
N VAL A 60 9.18 -3.01 -4.30
CA VAL A 60 10.11 -3.94 -3.65
C VAL A 60 9.37 -5.15 -3.09
N LEU A 61 9.78 -6.33 -3.53
CA LEU A 61 9.26 -7.62 -3.10
C LEU A 61 10.34 -8.39 -2.34
N LYS A 62 10.00 -8.90 -1.16
CA LYS A 62 10.81 -9.86 -0.41
C LYS A 62 10.22 -11.25 -0.60
N VAL A 63 11.05 -12.22 -1.01
CA VAL A 63 10.63 -13.61 -1.27
C VAL A 63 11.43 -14.53 -0.38
N ASN A 64 10.75 -15.31 0.47
CA ASN A 64 11.38 -16.28 1.35
C ASN A 64 11.43 -17.66 0.68
N ILE A 65 12.64 -18.15 0.45
CA ILE A 65 12.89 -19.46 -0.15
C ILE A 65 13.40 -20.40 0.92
N TYR A 66 12.73 -21.54 1.07
CA TYR A 66 13.12 -22.59 2.01
C TYR A 66 13.67 -23.78 1.27
N ASN A 67 14.84 -24.26 1.70
CA ASN A 67 15.38 -25.52 1.21
C ASN A 67 14.79 -26.70 2.00
N HIS A 68 13.73 -27.30 1.46
CA HIS A 68 13.12 -28.52 2.01
C HIS A 68 13.88 -29.81 1.66
N LEU A 69 14.96 -29.73 0.87
CA LEU A 69 15.75 -30.87 0.46
C LEU A 69 16.75 -31.26 1.56
N THR A 70 17.15 -32.53 1.56
CA THR A 70 18.25 -33.04 2.42
C THR A 70 19.65 -32.66 1.92
N LYS A 71 19.73 -31.95 0.79
CA LYS A 71 20.96 -31.51 0.14
C LYS A 71 20.93 -30.00 -0.12
N GLN A 72 22.10 -29.41 -0.34
CA GLN A 72 22.20 -28.00 -0.71
C GLN A 72 21.44 -27.70 -2.01
N MET A 73 20.80 -26.54 -2.05
CA MET A 73 20.12 -25.98 -3.21
C MET A 73 20.89 -24.74 -3.69
N ASN A 74 21.12 -24.59 -4.99
CA ASN A 74 21.87 -23.46 -5.53
C ASN A 74 20.93 -22.60 -6.37
N ILE A 75 20.38 -21.54 -5.78
CA ILE A 75 19.42 -20.66 -6.45
C ILE A 75 20.14 -19.84 -7.52
N SER A 76 19.71 -19.97 -8.77
CA SER A 76 20.28 -19.25 -9.91
C SER A 76 19.43 -18.08 -10.39
N ALA A 77 18.12 -18.09 -10.10
CA ALA A 77 17.26 -16.95 -10.39
C ALA A 77 16.02 -16.93 -9.49
N ILE A 78 15.61 -15.73 -9.11
CA ILE A 78 14.26 -15.44 -8.61
C ILE A 78 13.63 -14.46 -9.58
N LYS A 79 12.47 -14.80 -10.14
CA LYS A 79 11.77 -13.98 -11.13
C LYS A 79 10.33 -13.76 -10.71
N ILE A 80 9.77 -12.61 -11.06
CA ILE A 80 8.33 -12.35 -10.98
C ILE A 80 7.84 -12.02 -12.38
N ARG A 81 6.77 -12.68 -12.82
CA ARG A 81 6.08 -12.42 -14.07
C ARG A 81 4.70 -11.85 -13.77
N PHE A 82 4.40 -10.70 -14.33
CA PHE A 82 3.06 -10.15 -14.28
C PHE A 82 2.24 -10.55 -15.52
N ASP A 83 0.91 -10.41 -15.41
CA ASP A 83 -0.02 -10.62 -16.53
C ASP A 83 0.19 -9.68 -17.72
N TRP A 84 0.82 -8.52 -17.52
CA TRP A 84 1.28 -7.64 -18.59
C TRP A 84 2.53 -8.15 -19.34
N GLY A 85 2.99 -9.37 -19.05
CA GLY A 85 3.96 -10.09 -19.87
C GLY A 85 5.44 -9.76 -19.62
N ILE A 86 5.75 -8.86 -18.67
CA ILE A 86 7.13 -8.52 -18.30
C ILE A 86 7.59 -9.37 -17.11
N ASN A 87 8.86 -9.81 -17.17
CA ASN A 87 9.54 -10.49 -16.08
C ASN A 87 10.55 -9.55 -15.40
N TYR A 88 10.51 -9.48 -14.08
CA TYR A 88 11.54 -8.83 -13.27
C TYR A 88 12.31 -9.89 -12.49
N SER A 89 13.62 -9.70 -12.32
CA SER A 89 14.49 -10.69 -11.67
C SER A 89 15.28 -10.07 -10.53
N SER A 90 15.54 -10.83 -9.48
CA SER A 90 16.49 -10.43 -8.44
C SER A 90 17.90 -10.31 -9.03
N THR A 91 18.65 -9.30 -8.61
CA THR A 91 20.07 -9.14 -8.95
C THR A 91 21.00 -9.87 -7.98
N GLU A 92 20.46 -10.46 -6.91
CA GLU A 92 21.24 -11.16 -5.89
C GLU A 92 21.77 -12.52 -6.36
N VAL A 93 21.18 -13.08 -7.42
CA VAL A 93 21.49 -14.40 -7.96
C VAL A 93 21.58 -14.39 -9.47
N SER A 94 22.45 -15.23 -10.01
CA SER A 94 22.51 -15.52 -11.44
C SER A 94 22.94 -16.96 -11.67
N ILE A 95 22.83 -17.43 -12.92
CA ILE A 95 23.42 -18.72 -13.29
C ILE A 95 24.92 -18.76 -13.04
N ASP A 96 25.62 -17.63 -13.20
CA ASP A 96 27.07 -17.55 -13.02
C ASP A 96 27.48 -17.45 -11.54
N ALA A 97 26.63 -16.86 -10.71
CA ALA A 97 26.82 -16.75 -9.26
C ALA A 97 25.55 -17.21 -8.52
N PRO A 98 25.28 -18.53 -8.44
CA PRO A 98 24.12 -19.03 -7.73
C PRO A 98 24.31 -18.95 -6.21
N PHE A 99 23.23 -18.72 -5.46
CA PHE A 99 23.27 -18.63 -4.01
C PHE A 99 22.99 -20.00 -3.36
N PRO A 100 23.93 -20.54 -2.56
CA PRO A 100 23.74 -21.82 -1.89
C PRO A 100 22.87 -21.68 -0.63
N ILE A 101 21.80 -22.47 -0.54
CA ILE A 101 20.97 -22.62 0.66
C ILE A 101 21.18 -24.02 1.22
N ALA A 102 21.68 -24.12 2.46
CA ALA A 102 21.88 -25.40 3.13
C ALA A 102 20.54 -26.13 3.41
N PRO A 103 20.55 -27.46 3.59
CA PRO A 103 19.35 -28.22 3.95
C PRO A 103 18.61 -27.62 5.15
N SER A 104 17.29 -27.54 5.09
CA SER A 104 16.42 -27.02 6.15
C SER A 104 16.67 -25.56 6.55
N MET A 105 17.33 -24.77 5.69
CA MET A 105 17.55 -23.34 5.88
C MET A 105 16.68 -22.51 4.93
N SER A 106 16.45 -21.26 5.31
CA SER A 106 15.74 -20.28 4.48
C SER A 106 16.63 -19.09 4.12
N HIS A 107 16.33 -18.45 3.00
CA HIS A 107 16.92 -17.17 2.61
C HIS A 107 15.87 -16.25 2.01
N VAL A 108 15.96 -14.95 2.32
CA VAL A 108 15.04 -13.93 1.81
C VAL A 108 15.72 -13.15 0.71
N PHE A 109 15.26 -13.33 -0.52
CA PHE A 109 15.71 -12.56 -1.67
C PHE A 109 14.87 -11.31 -1.85
N THR A 110 15.46 -10.30 -2.48
CA THR A 110 14.84 -9.03 -2.83
C THR A 110 14.70 -8.93 -4.34
N LEU A 111 13.51 -8.56 -4.80
CA LEU A 111 13.29 -8.07 -6.15
C LEU A 111 12.89 -6.61 -6.05
N SER A 112 13.53 -5.76 -6.85
CA SER A 112 13.14 -4.38 -7.04
C SER A 112 13.00 -4.10 -8.52
N PHE A 113 11.96 -3.35 -8.88
CA PHE A 113 11.75 -2.90 -10.25
C PHE A 113 10.98 -1.59 -10.26
N THR A 114 11.13 -0.83 -11.34
CA THR A 114 10.33 0.37 -11.59
C THR A 114 8.96 -0.04 -12.11
N VAL A 115 7.91 0.41 -11.44
CA VAL A 115 6.53 0.20 -11.88
C VAL A 115 6.34 0.83 -13.26
N PRO A 116 5.87 0.08 -14.27
CA PRO A 116 5.80 0.57 -15.63
C PRO A 116 4.73 1.66 -15.80
N ASP A 117 4.68 2.27 -16.98
CA ASP A 117 3.62 3.22 -17.33
C ASP A 117 2.24 2.54 -17.54
N LEU A 118 1.21 3.37 -17.65
CA LEU A 118 -0.17 2.93 -17.84
C LEU A 118 -0.46 2.34 -19.22
N THR A 119 0.44 2.50 -20.19
CA THR A 119 0.32 1.85 -21.51
C THR A 119 0.74 0.40 -21.45
N THR A 120 1.57 0.05 -20.46
CA THR A 120 2.03 -1.31 -20.19
C THR A 120 1.13 -2.03 -19.19
N ALA A 121 0.74 -1.37 -18.10
CA ALA A 121 -0.10 -1.94 -17.05
C ALA A 121 -1.21 -0.97 -16.65
N SER A 122 -2.46 -1.35 -16.88
CA SER A 122 -3.63 -0.50 -16.67
C SER A 122 -3.90 -0.26 -15.18
N ASN A 123 -4.16 0.98 -14.78
CA ASN A 123 -4.63 1.31 -13.43
C ASN A 123 -6.12 1.05 -13.22
N LEU A 124 -6.84 0.58 -14.24
CA LEU A 124 -8.27 0.30 -14.15
C LEU A 124 -8.58 -1.10 -13.61
N VAL A 125 -7.55 -1.93 -13.43
CA VAL A 125 -7.69 -3.30 -12.95
C VAL A 125 -6.55 -3.65 -12.00
N LYS A 126 -6.78 -4.69 -11.20
CA LYS A 126 -5.72 -5.31 -10.42
C LYS A 126 -5.02 -6.38 -11.25
N HIS A 127 -3.73 -6.54 -11.00
CA HIS A 127 -2.86 -7.44 -11.72
C HIS A 127 -2.53 -8.70 -10.93
N THR A 128 -2.42 -9.79 -11.67
CA THR A 128 -1.92 -11.08 -11.19
C THR A 128 -0.44 -11.23 -11.53
N PHE A 129 0.25 -12.02 -10.71
CA PHE A 129 1.67 -12.31 -10.91
C PHE A 129 2.03 -13.71 -10.45
N ARG A 130 3.15 -14.19 -10.97
CA ARG A 130 3.73 -15.49 -10.60
C ARG A 130 5.21 -15.32 -10.27
N ILE A 131 5.60 -15.80 -9.10
CA ILE A 131 7.00 -15.82 -8.66
C ILE A 131 7.59 -17.17 -9.04
N PHE A 132 8.71 -17.17 -9.77
CA PHE A 132 9.47 -18.34 -10.17
C PHE A 132 10.79 -18.40 -9.41
N VAL A 133 11.18 -19.61 -9.05
CA VAL A 133 12.47 -19.92 -8.45
C VAL A 133 13.18 -20.89 -9.38
N GLU A 134 14.42 -20.60 -9.74
CA GLU A 134 15.27 -21.48 -10.53
C GLU A 134 16.51 -21.86 -9.73
N ASP A 135 16.89 -23.13 -9.81
CA ASP A 135 18.09 -23.66 -9.18
C ASP A 135 18.96 -24.45 -10.16
N VAL A 136 20.25 -24.54 -9.85
CA VAL A 136 21.25 -25.27 -10.64
C VAL A 136 21.91 -26.38 -9.83
N ASN A 137 22.39 -27.40 -10.53
CA ASN A 137 23.03 -28.57 -9.94
C ASN A 137 24.33 -28.28 -9.16
N SER A 138 25.03 -27.17 -9.43
CA SER A 138 26.33 -26.85 -8.84
C SER A 138 26.58 -25.35 -8.77
N THR A 139 27.41 -24.92 -7.81
CA THR A 139 27.96 -23.56 -7.74
C THR A 139 29.22 -23.39 -8.60
N THR A 140 29.88 -24.49 -8.98
CA THR A 140 31.11 -24.52 -9.78
C THR A 140 31.03 -25.48 -10.97
N GLY A 141 31.85 -25.27 -11.99
CA GLY A 141 31.89 -26.12 -13.19
C GLY A 141 30.66 -25.97 -14.10
N PRO A 142 30.38 -26.94 -14.99
CA PRO A 142 29.23 -26.91 -15.88
C PRO A 142 27.91 -26.92 -15.10
N LYS A 143 27.10 -25.87 -15.29
CA LYS A 143 25.82 -25.69 -14.61
C LYS A 143 24.68 -26.12 -15.52
N ARG A 144 23.78 -26.91 -14.96
CA ARG A 144 22.52 -27.30 -15.58
C ARG A 144 21.40 -26.85 -14.68
N GLN A 145 20.44 -26.11 -15.24
CA GLN A 145 19.20 -25.81 -14.56
C GLN A 145 18.52 -27.12 -14.16
N LEU A 146 18.19 -27.23 -12.89
CA LEU A 146 17.33 -28.28 -12.41
C LEU A 146 15.90 -27.83 -12.72
N ASN A 147 15.08 -28.70 -13.30
CA ASN A 147 13.70 -28.36 -13.67
C ASN A 147 12.97 -27.83 -12.43
N SER A 148 12.72 -26.53 -12.39
CA SER A 148 12.11 -25.84 -11.26
C SER A 148 10.67 -25.49 -11.60
N ASN A 149 9.76 -26.42 -11.33
CA ASN A 149 8.31 -26.17 -11.46
C ASN A 149 7.72 -25.50 -10.22
N SER A 150 8.54 -24.89 -9.35
CA SER A 150 7.99 -24.20 -8.19
C SER A 150 7.67 -22.77 -8.51
N TYR A 151 6.44 -22.41 -8.22
CA TYR A 151 5.97 -21.05 -8.30
C TYR A 151 4.98 -20.76 -7.19
N ILE A 152 4.89 -19.49 -6.81
CA ILE A 152 3.77 -18.97 -6.04
C ILE A 152 2.99 -18.03 -6.94
N ASP A 153 1.68 -18.21 -6.98
CA ASP A 153 0.76 -17.25 -7.59
C ASP A 153 0.40 -16.15 -6.57
N GLY A 154 0.34 -14.91 -7.05
CA GLY A 154 -0.13 -13.76 -6.32
C GLY A 154 -1.10 -12.93 -7.16
N SER A 155 -1.93 -12.16 -6.46
CA SER A 155 -2.97 -11.32 -7.05
C SER A 155 -3.03 -9.97 -6.36
N ASP A 156 -3.93 -9.12 -6.86
CA ASP A 156 -4.31 -7.86 -6.24
C ASP A 156 -3.19 -6.81 -6.19
N PHE A 157 -2.23 -6.88 -7.12
CA PHE A 157 -1.23 -5.83 -7.30
C PHE A 157 -1.84 -4.67 -8.11
N ALA A 158 -1.75 -3.45 -7.62
CA ALA A 158 -2.28 -2.27 -8.29
C ALA A 158 -1.15 -1.39 -8.84
N VAL A 159 -1.27 -1.02 -10.10
CA VAL A 159 -0.50 0.06 -10.72
C VAL A 159 -1.36 1.31 -10.66
N LEU A 160 -0.88 2.38 -10.02
CA LEU A 160 -1.68 3.58 -9.76
C LEU A 160 -1.17 4.73 -10.63
N SER A 161 -2.09 5.52 -11.21
CA SER A 161 -1.73 6.78 -11.85
C SER A 161 -1.32 7.84 -10.81
N ASN A 162 -0.70 8.92 -11.26
CA ASN A 162 -0.36 10.05 -10.39
C ASN A 162 -1.62 10.65 -9.74
N GLU A 163 -2.69 10.81 -10.50
CA GLU A 163 -3.97 11.37 -10.04
C GLU A 163 -4.64 10.45 -9.02
N GLN A 164 -4.61 9.13 -9.26
CA GLN A 164 -5.18 8.15 -8.35
C GLN A 164 -4.41 8.11 -7.03
N THR A 165 -3.07 8.17 -7.08
CA THR A 165 -2.24 8.29 -5.88
C THR A 165 -2.55 9.56 -5.10
N ALA A 166 -2.65 10.71 -5.77
CA ALA A 166 -3.00 11.98 -5.13
C ALA A 166 -4.37 11.94 -4.45
N CYS A 167 -5.37 11.32 -5.08
CA CYS A 167 -6.69 11.09 -4.46
C CYS A 167 -6.58 10.27 -3.17
N ILE A 168 -5.87 9.13 -3.22
CA ILE A 168 -5.72 8.23 -2.06
C ILE A 168 -5.03 8.96 -0.91
N GLU A 169 -3.95 9.68 -1.18
CA GLU A 169 -3.21 10.42 -0.16
C GLU A 169 -4.03 11.57 0.43
N THR A 170 -4.72 12.34 -0.41
CA THR A 170 -5.60 13.44 0.04
C THR A 170 -6.75 12.90 0.87
N LYS A 171 -7.36 11.77 0.48
CA LYS A 171 -8.39 11.10 1.28
C LYS A 171 -7.85 10.66 2.64
N LYS A 172 -6.65 10.08 2.70
CA LYS A 172 -5.97 9.74 3.97
C LYS A 172 -5.73 10.97 4.84
N GLU A 173 -5.50 12.15 4.26
CA GLU A 173 -5.43 13.41 4.99
C GLU A 173 -6.81 13.86 5.49
N ILE A 174 -7.85 13.82 4.65
CA ILE A 174 -9.25 14.14 5.03
C ILE A 174 -9.73 13.25 6.18
N ASP A 175 -9.42 11.95 6.14
CA ASP A 175 -9.82 10.98 7.18
C ASP A 175 -9.28 11.35 8.57
N LYS A 176 -8.19 12.13 8.67
CA LYS A 176 -7.69 12.65 9.95
C LYS A 176 -8.66 13.65 10.60
N TYR A 177 -9.50 14.31 9.80
CA TYR A 177 -10.52 15.25 10.26
C TYR A 177 -11.85 14.56 10.58
N SER A 178 -12.09 13.33 10.10
CA SER A 178 -13.34 12.57 10.30
C SER A 178 -13.70 12.32 11.77
N GLY A 179 -12.73 12.44 12.69
CA GLY A 179 -12.94 12.37 14.15
C GLY A 179 -13.35 13.69 14.82
N TYR A 180 -13.39 14.81 14.09
CA TYR A 180 -13.67 16.14 14.64
C TYR A 180 -15.17 16.45 14.52
N TYR A 181 -15.97 15.86 15.41
CA TYR A 181 -17.43 15.95 15.36
C TYR A 181 -18.03 17.28 15.83
N TYR A 182 -17.23 18.19 16.41
CA TYR A 182 -17.77 19.35 17.11
C TYR A 182 -16.98 20.63 16.84
N PHE A 183 -17.28 21.27 15.72
CA PHE A 183 -16.98 22.69 15.54
C PHE A 183 -17.97 23.53 16.37
N MET A 184 -17.47 24.47 17.16
CA MET A 184 -18.28 25.35 18.03
C MET A 184 -18.85 26.55 17.29
N THR A 185 -18.09 27.10 16.33
CA THR A 185 -18.50 28.30 15.59
C THR A 185 -19.46 27.92 14.46
N ALA A 186 -20.44 28.79 14.17
CA ALA A 186 -21.35 28.57 13.05
C ALA A 186 -20.60 28.49 11.71
N LYS A 187 -19.52 29.26 11.54
CA LYS A 187 -18.73 29.29 10.31
C LYS A 187 -17.91 28.01 10.12
N ALA A 188 -17.25 27.52 11.16
CA ALA A 188 -16.51 26.27 11.09
C ALA A 188 -17.44 25.07 10.86
N ARG A 189 -18.66 25.08 11.43
CA ARG A 189 -19.71 24.10 11.10
C ARG A 189 -20.12 24.14 9.64
N GLU A 190 -20.39 25.33 9.09
CA GLU A 190 -20.73 25.50 7.68
C GLU A 190 -19.63 24.92 6.78
N LEU A 191 -18.37 25.27 7.03
CA LEU A 191 -17.21 24.78 6.28
C LEU A 191 -17.07 23.25 6.38
N SER A 192 -17.28 22.66 7.56
CA SER A 192 -17.25 21.21 7.73
C SER A 192 -18.35 20.48 6.95
N ILE A 193 -19.53 21.11 6.77
CA ILE A 193 -20.60 20.56 5.95
C ILE A 193 -20.24 20.63 4.46
N MET A 194 -19.64 21.74 4.02
CA MET A 194 -19.13 21.88 2.65
C MET A 194 -18.04 20.84 2.37
N ALA A 195 -17.13 20.62 3.33
CA ALA A 195 -16.07 19.62 3.24
C ALA A 195 -16.63 18.21 3.03
N ALA A 196 -17.62 17.80 3.83
CA ALA A 196 -18.27 16.50 3.71
C ALA A 196 -19.03 16.35 2.37
N GLY A 197 -19.62 17.42 1.86
CA GLY A 197 -20.27 17.43 0.54
C GLY A 197 -19.27 17.21 -0.59
N ALA A 198 -18.14 17.92 -0.56
CA ALA A 198 -17.06 17.79 -1.54
C ALA A 198 -16.41 16.39 -1.46
N GLU A 199 -16.17 15.87 -0.27
CA GLU A 199 -15.66 14.51 -0.05
C GLU A 199 -16.60 13.46 -0.65
N SER A 200 -17.91 13.56 -0.39
CA SER A 200 -18.89 12.63 -0.96
C SER A 200 -18.96 12.69 -2.48
N PHE A 201 -18.74 13.88 -3.08
CA PHE A 201 -18.64 14.01 -4.53
C PHE A 201 -17.35 13.37 -5.05
N GLY A 202 -16.21 13.60 -4.37
CA GLY A 202 -14.94 12.96 -4.67
C GLY A 202 -15.00 11.44 -4.62
N ASP A 203 -15.62 10.87 -3.58
CA ASP A 203 -15.85 9.43 -3.45
C ASP A 203 -16.65 8.87 -4.62
N ASN A 204 -17.67 9.61 -5.08
CA ASN A 204 -18.51 9.19 -6.20
C ASN A 204 -17.75 9.18 -7.53
N GLU A 205 -16.94 10.21 -7.78
CA GLU A 205 -16.12 10.30 -9.00
C GLU A 205 -14.96 9.30 -8.98
N TYR A 206 -14.34 9.07 -7.82
CA TYR A 206 -13.28 8.08 -7.64
C TYR A 206 -13.79 6.67 -7.96
N GLN A 207 -14.98 6.29 -7.43
CA GLN A 207 -15.61 5.00 -7.72
C GLN A 207 -15.97 4.79 -9.20
N LYS A 208 -16.11 5.86 -9.98
CA LYS A 208 -16.32 5.80 -11.43
C LYS A 208 -15.02 5.72 -12.23
N GLY A 209 -13.87 5.89 -11.58
CA GLY A 209 -12.56 6.02 -12.23
C GLY A 209 -12.29 7.43 -12.79
N ASN A 210 -13.09 8.43 -12.42
CA ASN A 210 -12.89 9.83 -12.82
C ASN A 210 -11.91 10.52 -11.86
N PHE A 211 -10.66 10.05 -11.85
CA PHE A 211 -9.66 10.46 -10.85
C PHE A 211 -9.32 11.96 -10.87
N GLY A 212 -9.45 12.63 -12.01
CA GLY A 212 -9.22 14.08 -12.10
C GLY A 212 -10.26 14.90 -11.33
N ASP A 213 -11.54 14.61 -11.56
CA ASP A 213 -12.64 15.29 -10.86
C ASP A 213 -12.67 14.90 -9.37
N ALA A 214 -12.34 13.64 -9.06
CA ALA A 214 -12.18 13.17 -7.69
C ALA A 214 -11.07 13.93 -6.94
N ALA A 215 -9.91 14.11 -7.56
CA ALA A 215 -8.79 14.84 -6.95
C ALA A 215 -9.18 16.28 -6.61
N ALA A 216 -9.81 17.00 -7.55
CA ALA A 216 -10.27 18.36 -7.32
C ALA A 216 -11.28 18.44 -6.15
N ALA A 217 -12.21 17.49 -6.08
CA ALA A 217 -13.21 17.45 -5.01
C ALA A 217 -12.61 17.12 -3.64
N TYR A 218 -11.61 16.23 -3.59
CA TYR A 218 -10.87 15.94 -2.36
C TYR A 218 -10.02 17.13 -1.91
N ASP A 219 -9.39 17.85 -2.85
CA ASP A 219 -8.65 19.08 -2.53
C ASP A 219 -9.57 20.16 -1.94
N ASP A 220 -10.74 20.37 -2.53
CA ASP A 220 -11.77 21.28 -2.00
C ASP A 220 -12.21 20.86 -0.59
N SER A 221 -12.46 19.56 -0.38
CA SER A 221 -12.84 19.02 0.93
C SER A 221 -11.77 19.28 1.99
N LEU A 222 -10.51 18.96 1.67
CA LEU A 222 -9.38 19.18 2.57
C LEU A 222 -9.21 20.67 2.91
N SER A 223 -9.34 21.55 1.91
CA SER A 223 -9.29 23.00 2.10
C SER A 223 -10.39 23.47 3.06
N PHE A 224 -11.64 23.02 2.87
CA PHE A 224 -12.74 23.40 3.75
C PHE A 224 -12.55 22.90 5.19
N TYR A 225 -11.99 21.70 5.40
CA TYR A 225 -11.65 21.22 6.74
C TYR A 225 -10.54 22.07 7.38
N GLN A 226 -9.50 22.41 6.64
CA GLN A 226 -8.42 23.27 7.13
C GLN A 226 -8.93 24.68 7.48
N ASP A 227 -9.81 25.25 6.67
CA ASP A 227 -10.45 26.54 6.94
C ASP A 227 -11.37 26.48 8.15
N ALA A 228 -12.09 25.37 8.34
CA ALA A 228 -12.94 25.16 9.51
C ALA A 228 -12.11 25.15 10.80
N VAL A 229 -11.01 24.39 10.82
CA VAL A 229 -10.08 24.32 11.95
C VAL A 229 -9.42 25.67 12.21
N THR A 230 -9.01 26.38 11.15
CA THR A 230 -8.41 27.71 11.26
C THR A 230 -9.40 28.71 11.85
N ASN A 231 -10.64 28.75 11.33
CA ASN A 231 -11.69 29.64 11.84
C ASN A 231 -11.98 29.39 13.33
N GLU A 232 -12.08 28.13 13.74
CA GLU A 232 -12.32 27.82 15.15
C GLU A 232 -11.13 28.22 16.03
N THR A 233 -9.90 27.95 15.58
CA THR A 233 -8.68 28.35 16.28
C THR A 233 -8.61 29.87 16.47
N ASP A 234 -8.97 30.64 15.44
CA ASP A 234 -8.98 32.10 15.48
C ASP A 234 -10.04 32.65 16.44
N VAL A 235 -11.26 32.09 16.43
CA VAL A 235 -12.32 32.52 17.34
C VAL A 235 -11.99 32.17 18.79
N VAL A 236 -11.47 30.97 19.04
CA VAL A 236 -11.10 30.54 20.39
C VAL A 236 -9.92 31.37 20.93
N SER A 237 -8.89 31.62 20.12
CA SER A 237 -7.77 32.48 20.54
C SER A 237 -8.19 33.94 20.76
N GLY A 238 -9.12 34.46 19.94
CA GLY A 238 -9.74 35.76 20.16
C GLY A 238 -10.52 35.84 21.46
N PHE A 239 -11.30 34.79 21.80
CA PHE A 239 -11.98 34.68 23.08
C PHE A 239 -10.98 34.63 24.24
N GLU A 240 -9.90 33.84 24.14
CA GLU A 240 -8.86 33.78 25.17
C GLU A 240 -8.26 35.17 25.42
N LYS A 241 -7.93 35.91 24.37
CA LYS A 241 -7.37 37.26 24.49
C LYS A 241 -8.36 38.21 25.16
N ALA A 242 -9.59 38.28 24.68
CA ALA A 242 -10.64 39.12 25.28
C ALA A 242 -10.88 38.75 26.75
N PHE A 243 -10.83 37.45 27.05
CA PHE A 243 -10.98 36.93 28.40
C PHE A 243 -9.80 37.34 29.31
N ARG A 244 -8.56 37.22 28.84
CA ARG A 244 -7.37 37.71 29.55
C ARG A 244 -7.43 39.22 29.78
N ASP A 245 -7.91 39.98 28.81
CA ASP A 245 -8.06 41.44 28.95
C ASP A 245 -9.10 41.78 30.01
N ILE A 246 -10.26 41.09 30.03
CA ILE A 246 -11.24 41.22 31.10
C ILE A 246 -10.61 40.85 32.44
N LEU A 247 -9.93 39.71 32.56
CA LEU A 247 -9.28 39.29 33.80
C LEU A 247 -8.30 40.34 34.31
N ASN A 248 -7.40 40.83 33.47
CA ASN A 248 -6.43 41.88 33.81
C ASN A 248 -7.11 43.19 34.24
N THR A 249 -8.29 43.49 33.68
CA THR A 249 -9.10 44.67 34.03
C THR A 249 -9.95 44.45 35.30
N SER A 250 -10.27 43.19 35.64
CA SER A 250 -11.19 42.81 36.73
C SER A 250 -10.53 42.14 37.94
N VAL A 251 -9.19 42.09 38.01
CA VAL A 251 -8.41 41.71 39.22
C VAL A 251 -8.78 42.57 40.46
N GLY A 252 -9.58 43.63 40.30
CA GLY A 252 -10.16 44.38 41.41
C GLY A 252 -11.45 43.82 42.05
N ALA A 253 -12.19 42.85 41.46
CA ALA A 253 -13.61 42.70 41.86
C ALA A 253 -14.27 41.31 42.00
N ILE A 254 -13.76 40.15 41.54
CA ILE A 254 -14.58 38.91 41.56
C ILE A 254 -13.80 37.64 41.96
N SER A 255 -14.42 36.79 42.80
CA SER A 255 -13.83 35.64 43.51
C SER A 255 -13.44 34.43 42.63
N MET A 256 -12.29 33.82 42.95
CA MET A 256 -11.52 32.86 42.16
C MET A 256 -12.14 31.46 41.93
N ALA A 257 -13.23 31.08 42.59
CA ALA A 257 -13.71 29.69 42.60
C ALA A 257 -14.52 29.28 41.35
N GLY A 258 -15.29 30.20 40.75
CA GLY A 258 -16.07 29.91 39.53
C GLY A 258 -15.21 29.80 38.27
N TRP A 259 -14.03 30.42 38.27
CA TRP A 259 -13.11 30.47 37.13
C TRP A 259 -12.34 29.16 36.90
N GLY A 260 -12.12 28.36 37.95
CA GLY A 260 -11.35 27.11 37.86
C GLY A 260 -11.98 26.04 36.97
N TYR A 261 -13.31 25.90 36.99
CA TYR A 261 -14.02 24.93 36.15
C TYR A 261 -14.11 25.34 34.68
N LEU A 262 -14.23 26.64 34.41
CA LEU A 262 -14.24 27.19 33.05
C LEU A 262 -12.87 27.05 32.38
N LEU A 263 -11.78 27.30 33.14
CA LEU A 263 -10.41 27.09 32.69
C LEU A 263 -10.08 25.61 32.47
N PHE A 264 -10.60 24.71 33.30
CA PHE A 264 -10.42 23.27 33.10
C PHE A 264 -11.15 22.77 31.84
N GLY A 265 -12.39 23.20 31.61
CA GLY A 265 -13.17 22.82 30.42
C GLY A 265 -12.52 23.31 29.12
N LEU A 266 -12.05 24.56 29.10
CA LEU A 266 -11.32 25.12 27.95
C LEU A 266 -9.94 24.46 27.76
N GLY A 267 -9.24 24.14 28.84
CA GLY A 267 -7.92 23.48 28.81
C GLY A 267 -7.90 22.17 28.03
N TRP A 268 -8.92 21.33 28.17
CA TRP A 268 -9.03 20.07 27.40
C TRP A 268 -9.29 20.31 25.91
N VAL A 269 -10.05 21.35 25.55
CA VAL A 269 -10.27 21.75 24.16
C VAL A 269 -8.96 22.22 23.52
N PHE A 270 -8.16 23.00 24.26
CA PHE A 270 -6.85 23.46 23.79
C PHE A 270 -5.83 22.33 23.59
N ILE A 271 -5.84 21.31 24.45
CA ILE A 271 -5.00 20.13 24.28
C ILE A 271 -5.42 19.36 23.01
N GLY A 272 -6.74 19.21 22.76
CA GLY A 272 -7.26 18.59 21.56
C GLY A 272 -6.81 19.30 20.28
N ILE A 273 -6.99 20.62 20.21
CA ILE A 273 -6.59 21.45 19.05
C ILE A 273 -5.06 21.46 18.87
N GLY A 274 -4.30 21.58 19.97
CA GLY A 274 -2.84 21.62 19.93
C GLY A 274 -2.21 20.31 19.41
N VAL A 275 -2.78 19.16 19.77
CA VAL A 275 -2.35 17.85 19.25
C VAL A 275 -2.60 17.74 17.75
N VAL A 276 -3.70 18.30 17.24
CA VAL A 276 -4.03 18.32 15.80
C VAL A 276 -3.05 19.20 15.02
N ILE A 277 -2.81 20.44 15.46
CA ILE A 277 -1.84 21.34 14.83
C ILE A 277 -0.44 20.71 14.82
N TYR A 278 -0.03 20.08 15.92
CA TYR A 278 1.25 19.39 16.01
C TYR A 278 1.34 18.19 15.06
N SER A 279 0.25 17.43 14.92
CA SER A 279 0.19 16.27 14.02
C SER A 279 0.23 16.68 12.54
N ILE A 280 -0.41 17.80 12.18
CA ILE A 280 -0.38 18.38 10.83
C ILE A 280 0.99 19.00 10.50
N LYS A 281 1.65 19.67 11.45
CA LYS A 281 2.98 20.28 11.21
C LYS A 281 4.12 19.27 11.14
N LYS A 282 4.02 18.13 11.83
CA LYS A 282 5.11 17.14 11.86
C LYS A 282 5.27 16.40 10.53
N THR A 283 4.23 16.31 9.70
CA THR A 283 4.31 15.72 8.36
C THR A 283 4.94 16.65 7.33
N ALA A 284 5.01 17.96 7.59
CA ALA A 284 5.77 18.92 6.78
C ALA A 284 7.26 18.89 7.16
N LYS A 285 7.96 17.79 6.86
CA LYS A 285 9.43 17.80 6.92
C LYS A 285 9.97 18.38 5.60
N PRO A 286 10.93 19.32 5.60
CA PRO A 286 11.48 19.87 4.37
C PRO A 286 12.16 18.79 3.56
N ALA A 287 11.93 18.79 2.24
CA ALA A 287 12.75 18.05 1.28
C ALA A 287 14.22 18.39 1.56
N ALA A 288 15.01 17.36 1.90
CA ALA A 288 16.44 17.50 2.04
C ALA A 288 17.01 17.91 0.67
N SER A 289 17.53 19.13 0.58
CA SER A 289 18.32 19.56 -0.56
C SER A 289 19.60 18.73 -0.61
N SER A 290 19.71 17.86 -1.60
CA SER A 290 20.96 17.22 -1.98
C SER A 290 21.95 18.29 -2.45
N GLN A 291 23.01 18.50 -1.68
CA GLN A 291 24.32 18.89 -2.21
C GLN A 291 25.13 17.61 -2.48
#